data_AF-A0A3C0NKS8-F1
#
_entry.id   AF-A0A3C0NKS8-F1
#
_cell.length_a   1.000
_cell.length_b   1.000
_cell.length_c   1.000
_cell.angle_alpha   90.00
_cell.angle_beta   90.00
_cell.angle_gamma   90.00
#
_symmetry.space_group_name_H-M   'P 1'
#
loop_
_entity.id
_entity.type
_entity.pdbx_description
1 polymer ?
#
loop_
_entity_poly.entity_id
_entity_poly.type
_entity_poly.pdbx_seq_one_letter_code
_entity_poly.pdbx_strand_id
1 'polypeptide(L)'
;GMNEAERNRAAANLSLIREYVENRGAKFLFTIAPNKNSLYPAHMPSYVPWAHEQSDAERICPLITSAGIPYLDLFSVFHNREEVLYYKTDSHWNEQGAALAADSILAAFGTDADYFDRDFSLSVQHKGDLYEMLFPTGTFTETAHLYDGFTHSTKGNPNGGNAMRIETANDNEEGTLLCWRDSFGISLYPYLADSFGRALFLRSSSYDLTEMDALQADHVLIELVERNLDWLIRYVPVMPAPARGIEQDERVIAERSVHVAVKEDSKHELVYVSGELDVPYNGESVFLLAGDAAFETFVTKNDGRWSFHAYLSQEQSAKLESLCIKSDTALLSYPILVEN
;
A
#
# COMPACT_ATOMS: atom_id res chain seq x y z
N GLY A 1 -16.68 -7.25 -2.69
CA GLY A 1 -15.35 -7.31 -2.06
C GLY A 1 -14.50 -8.31 -2.79
N MET A 2 -13.25 -8.42 -2.35
CA MET A 2 -12.28 -9.35 -2.94
C MET A 2 -12.72 -10.81 -2.73
N ASN A 3 -12.29 -11.72 -3.60
CA ASN A 3 -12.39 -13.16 -3.40
C ASN A 3 -11.13 -13.69 -2.70
N GLU A 4 -11.07 -15.00 -2.46
CA GLU A 4 -9.96 -15.62 -1.73
C GLU A 4 -8.62 -15.51 -2.48
N ALA A 5 -8.59 -15.81 -3.78
CA ALA A 5 -7.39 -15.68 -4.61
C ALA A 5 -6.88 -14.23 -4.66
N GLU A 6 -7.78 -13.25 -4.72
CA GLU A 6 -7.47 -11.81 -4.67
C GLU A 6 -6.83 -11.41 -3.34
N ARG A 7 -7.36 -11.87 -2.21
CA ARG A 7 -6.75 -11.58 -0.90
C ARG A 7 -5.41 -12.27 -0.71
N ASN A 8 -5.28 -13.53 -1.14
CA ASN A 8 -4.03 -14.27 -1.10
C ASN A 8 -2.95 -13.54 -1.91
N ARG A 9 -3.30 -13.02 -3.10
CA ARG A 9 -2.37 -12.23 -3.90
C ARG A 9 -2.06 -10.86 -3.31
N ALA A 10 -3.03 -10.16 -2.73
CA ALA A 10 -2.76 -8.90 -2.05
C ALA A 10 -1.75 -9.07 -0.90
N ALA A 11 -1.91 -10.10 -0.07
CA ALA A 11 -0.96 -10.42 1.01
C ALA A 11 0.41 -10.85 0.46
N ALA A 12 0.45 -11.68 -0.59
CA ALA A 12 1.71 -12.09 -1.21
C ALA A 12 2.47 -10.89 -1.82
N ASN A 13 1.76 -10.02 -2.54
CA ASN A 13 2.28 -8.78 -3.13
C ASN A 13 2.86 -7.84 -2.05
N LEU A 14 2.15 -7.66 -0.93
CA LEU A 14 2.68 -6.92 0.23
C LEU A 14 3.93 -7.58 0.82
N SER A 15 3.97 -8.91 0.88
CA SER A 15 5.14 -9.65 1.39
C SER A 15 6.38 -9.42 0.51
N LEU A 16 6.21 -9.35 -0.82
CA LEU A 16 7.29 -9.02 -1.75
C LEU A 16 7.84 -7.60 -1.50
N ILE A 17 6.94 -6.62 -1.30
CA ILE A 17 7.32 -5.24 -0.97
C ILE A 17 8.07 -5.19 0.36
N ARG A 18 7.54 -5.84 1.40
CA ARG A 18 8.19 -5.95 2.72
C ARG A 18 9.59 -6.54 2.60
N GLU A 19 9.73 -7.66 1.90
CA GLU A 19 11.03 -8.32 1.69
C GLU A 19 12.04 -7.37 1.02
N TYR A 20 11.62 -6.63 0.00
CA TYR A 20 12.48 -5.64 -0.66
C TYR A 20 12.99 -4.56 0.30
N VAL A 21 12.09 -4.04 1.15
CA VAL A 21 12.37 -3.00 2.15
C VAL A 21 13.31 -3.53 3.24
N GLU A 22 12.97 -4.65 3.86
CA GLU A 22 13.72 -5.21 4.99
C GLU A 22 15.11 -5.72 4.57
N ASN A 23 15.26 -6.27 3.35
CA ASN A 23 16.57 -6.67 2.83
C ASN A 23 17.55 -5.49 2.63
N ARG A 24 17.05 -4.25 2.64
CA ARG A 24 17.86 -3.02 2.63
C ARG A 24 18.04 -2.40 4.01
N GLY A 25 17.58 -3.09 5.06
CA GLY A 25 17.77 -2.68 6.45
C GLY A 25 16.75 -1.64 6.94
N ALA A 26 15.72 -1.32 6.16
CA ALA A 26 14.65 -0.43 6.56
C ALA A 26 13.52 -1.19 7.28
N LYS A 27 12.82 -0.52 8.21
CA LYS A 27 11.61 -1.06 8.84
C LYS A 27 10.41 -0.85 7.93
N PHE A 28 9.63 -1.91 7.69
CA PHE A 28 8.37 -1.83 6.95
C PHE A 28 7.18 -1.83 7.91
N LEU A 29 6.15 -1.03 7.61
CA LEU A 29 4.85 -1.09 8.27
C LEU A 29 3.71 -0.89 7.25
N PHE A 30 2.72 -1.76 7.32
CA PHE A 30 1.46 -1.60 6.61
C PHE A 30 0.34 -1.23 7.59
N THR A 31 -0.56 -0.33 7.20
CA THR A 31 -1.74 0.00 8.00
C THR A 31 -2.95 0.25 7.11
N ILE A 32 -4.12 -0.14 7.62
CA ILE A 32 -5.38 0.06 6.93
C ILE A 32 -6.16 1.16 7.65
N ALA A 33 -6.42 2.28 6.98
CA ALA A 33 -7.30 3.30 7.53
C ALA A 33 -8.77 2.80 7.49
N PRO A 34 -9.48 2.80 8.63
CA PRO A 34 -10.87 2.36 8.64
C PRO A 34 -11.77 3.39 7.95
N ASN A 35 -12.77 2.93 7.19
CA ASN A 35 -13.83 3.80 6.73
C ASN A 35 -14.68 4.23 7.94
N LYS A 36 -15.24 5.43 7.84
CA LYS A 36 -16.18 5.95 8.82
C LYS A 36 -17.35 5.01 9.11
N ASN A 37 -17.92 4.35 8.10
CA ASN A 37 -19.05 3.44 8.30
C ASN A 37 -18.67 2.13 8.99
N SER A 38 -17.40 1.74 8.98
CA SER A 38 -16.91 0.54 9.68
C SER A 38 -16.75 0.80 11.18
N LEU A 39 -16.35 2.02 11.57
CA LEU A 39 -16.27 2.43 12.98
C LEU A 39 -17.62 2.87 13.55
N TYR A 40 -18.49 3.46 12.72
CA TYR A 40 -19.75 4.07 13.15
C TYR A 40 -20.97 3.47 12.43
N PRO A 41 -21.17 2.14 12.45
CA PRO A 41 -22.22 1.47 11.68
C PRO A 41 -23.64 1.88 12.09
N ALA A 42 -23.83 2.33 13.33
CA ALA A 42 -25.13 2.80 13.84
C ALA A 42 -25.69 4.02 13.10
N HIS A 43 -24.85 4.76 12.37
CA HIS A 43 -25.27 5.91 11.57
C HIS A 43 -25.63 5.54 10.12
N MET A 44 -25.45 4.29 9.70
CA MET A 44 -25.84 3.82 8.38
C MET A 44 -27.36 3.57 8.30
N PRO A 45 -28.01 3.87 7.17
CA PRO A 45 -29.43 3.56 7.01
C PRO A 45 -29.67 2.04 7.09
N SER A 46 -30.69 1.63 7.86
CA SER A 46 -30.99 0.21 8.10
C SER A 46 -31.36 -0.60 6.85
N TYR A 47 -31.66 0.09 5.74
CA TYR A 47 -31.99 -0.54 4.46
C TYR A 47 -30.78 -0.79 3.55
N VAL A 48 -29.58 -0.33 3.93
CA VAL A 48 -28.34 -0.63 3.21
C VAL A 48 -27.79 -1.95 3.76
N PRO A 49 -27.87 -3.06 3.01
CA PRO A 49 -27.36 -4.33 3.48
C PRO A 49 -25.83 -4.30 3.49
N TRP A 50 -25.24 -4.91 4.52
CA TRP A 50 -23.83 -5.29 4.47
C TRP A 50 -23.66 -6.36 3.40
N ALA A 51 -22.77 -6.13 2.43
CA ALA A 51 -22.54 -7.07 1.35
C ALA A 51 -21.94 -8.41 1.83
N HIS A 52 -21.22 -8.37 2.96
CA HIS A 52 -20.55 -9.50 3.58
C HIS A 52 -20.62 -9.36 5.11
N GLU A 53 -20.61 -10.49 5.83
CA GLU A 53 -20.53 -10.52 7.30
C GLU A 53 -19.20 -9.98 7.84
N GLN A 54 -18.13 -10.13 7.04
CA GLN A 54 -16.79 -9.58 7.31
C GLN A 54 -16.33 -8.70 6.15
N SER A 55 -15.70 -7.58 6.47
CA SER A 55 -15.03 -6.67 5.55
C SER A 55 -13.85 -7.34 4.83
N ASP A 56 -13.35 -6.71 3.76
CA ASP A 56 -12.09 -7.16 3.15
C ASP A 56 -10.88 -6.94 4.09
N ALA A 57 -10.91 -5.89 4.92
CA ALA A 57 -9.91 -5.64 5.94
C ALA A 57 -9.83 -6.78 6.97
N GLU A 58 -10.95 -7.22 7.53
CA GLU A 58 -10.98 -8.35 8.47
C GLU A 58 -10.51 -9.65 7.82
N ARG A 59 -10.88 -9.90 6.56
CA ARG A 59 -10.56 -11.14 5.86
C ARG A 59 -9.11 -11.23 5.39
N ILE A 60 -8.43 -10.10 5.18
CA ILE A 60 -7.01 -10.09 4.77
C ILE A 60 -6.06 -10.15 5.97
N CYS A 61 -6.45 -9.66 7.16
CA CYS A 61 -5.62 -9.64 8.37
C CYS A 61 -4.97 -10.99 8.73
N PRO A 62 -5.66 -12.15 8.69
CA PRO A 62 -5.03 -13.44 8.97
C PRO A 62 -3.92 -13.79 7.96
N LEU A 63 -4.08 -13.41 6.69
CA LEU A 63 -3.09 -13.65 5.64
C LEU A 63 -1.86 -12.76 5.83
N ILE A 64 -2.07 -11.50 6.18
CA ILE A 64 -1.01 -10.54 6.51
C ILE A 64 -0.19 -11.05 7.71
N THR A 65 -0.88 -11.50 8.77
CA THR A 65 -0.25 -12.03 9.99
C THR A 65 0.53 -13.32 9.69
N SER A 66 -0.06 -14.25 8.95
CA SER A 66 0.60 -15.52 8.57
C SER A 66 1.83 -15.30 7.69
N ALA A 67 1.81 -14.27 6.84
CA ALA A 67 2.95 -13.86 6.01
C ALA A 67 4.04 -13.10 6.80
N GLY A 68 3.83 -12.84 8.10
CA GLY A 68 4.78 -12.11 8.94
C GLY A 68 4.92 -10.64 8.55
N ILE A 69 3.91 -10.06 7.92
CA ILE A 69 3.92 -8.65 7.52
C ILE A 69 3.66 -7.77 8.75
N PRO A 70 4.57 -6.83 9.10
CA PRO A 70 4.29 -5.86 10.15
C PRO A 70 3.04 -5.04 9.81
N TYR A 71 2.02 -5.16 10.66
CA TYR A 71 0.72 -4.54 10.45
C TYR A 71 0.22 -3.86 11.72
N LEU A 72 -0.22 -2.61 11.59
CA LEU A 72 -0.91 -1.89 12.65
C LEU A 72 -2.43 -1.95 12.43
N ASP A 73 -3.14 -2.52 13.40
CA ASP A 73 -4.59 -2.59 13.38
C ASP A 73 -5.23 -1.30 13.92
N LEU A 74 -5.45 -0.33 13.03
CA LEU A 74 -6.15 0.92 13.38
C LEU A 74 -7.63 0.70 13.73
N PHE A 75 -8.27 -0.41 13.33
CA PHE A 75 -9.65 -0.67 13.74
C PHE A 75 -9.71 -0.85 15.25
N SER A 76 -8.87 -1.71 15.82
CA SER A 76 -8.79 -1.90 17.26
C SER A 76 -8.40 -0.62 18.00
N VAL A 77 -7.48 0.18 17.45
CA VAL A 77 -7.08 1.46 18.04
C VAL A 77 -8.27 2.40 18.18
N PHE A 78 -9.07 2.58 17.12
CA PHE A 78 -10.21 3.49 17.14
C PHE A 78 -11.40 2.95 17.95
N HIS A 79 -11.65 1.64 17.96
CA HIS A 79 -12.73 1.04 18.78
C HIS A 79 -12.50 1.18 20.28
N ASN A 80 -11.24 1.38 20.72
CA ASN A 80 -10.89 1.60 22.12
C ASN A 80 -11.04 3.07 22.57
N ARG A 81 -11.68 3.92 21.75
CA ARG A 81 -11.92 5.33 22.05
C ARG A 81 -13.42 5.62 22.10
N GLU A 82 -13.82 6.45 23.05
CA GLU A 82 -15.21 6.91 23.17
C GLU A 82 -15.47 8.17 22.32
N GLU A 83 -14.41 8.91 21.99
CA GLU A 83 -14.46 10.12 21.19
C GLU A 83 -14.86 9.83 19.73
N VAL A 84 -15.58 10.79 19.12
CA VAL A 84 -15.85 10.75 17.68
C VAL A 84 -14.65 11.36 16.97
N LEU A 85 -13.85 10.51 16.34
CA LEU A 85 -12.58 10.86 15.71
C LEU A 85 -12.70 11.05 14.20
N TYR A 86 -13.92 11.28 13.70
CA TYR A 86 -14.23 11.55 12.30
C TYR A 86 -15.05 12.82 12.19
N TYR A 87 -14.79 13.58 11.13
CA TYR A 87 -15.63 14.70 10.73
C TYR A 87 -17.07 14.23 10.46
N LYS A 88 -18.07 15.08 10.71
CA LYS A 88 -19.49 14.71 10.56
C LYS A 88 -19.91 14.69 9.11
N THR A 89 -19.40 15.63 8.31
CA THR A 89 -19.79 15.84 6.91
C THR A 89 -18.70 15.45 5.91
N ASP A 90 -17.66 14.77 6.39
CA ASP A 90 -16.54 14.27 5.60
C ASP A 90 -16.36 12.75 5.80
N SER A 91 -15.67 12.10 4.88
CA SER A 91 -15.37 10.68 4.87
C SER A 91 -14.12 10.30 5.69
N HIS A 92 -13.27 11.28 6.04
CA HIS A 92 -12.00 11.10 6.73
C HIS A 92 -12.12 11.26 8.26
N TRP A 93 -11.09 10.79 8.96
CA TRP A 93 -10.88 11.14 10.37
C TRP A 93 -10.74 12.66 10.55
N ASN A 94 -11.02 13.15 11.74
CA ASN A 94 -10.68 14.53 12.11
C ASN A 94 -9.21 14.63 12.54
N GLU A 95 -8.75 15.84 12.86
CA GLU A 95 -7.34 16.05 13.25
C GLU A 95 -6.91 15.22 14.46
N GLN A 96 -7.79 15.09 15.46
CA GLN A 96 -7.50 14.27 16.64
C GLN A 96 -7.44 12.77 16.29
N GLY A 97 -8.29 12.30 15.36
CA GLY A 97 -8.20 10.95 14.83
C GLY A 97 -6.92 10.69 14.04
N ALA A 98 -6.46 11.68 13.26
CA ALA A 98 -5.18 11.62 12.57
C ALA A 98 -4.01 11.55 13.56
N ALA A 99 -4.07 12.32 14.66
CA ALA A 99 -3.07 12.27 15.72
C ALA A 99 -3.04 10.91 16.44
N LEU A 100 -4.21 10.31 16.73
CA LEU A 100 -4.27 8.94 17.28
C LEU A 100 -3.59 7.91 16.37
N ALA A 101 -3.86 8.01 15.07
CA ALA A 101 -3.25 7.14 14.07
C ALA A 101 -1.73 7.38 14.01
N ALA A 102 -1.28 8.64 14.06
CA ALA A 102 0.14 8.99 14.08
C ALA A 102 0.86 8.40 15.31
N ASP A 103 0.33 8.60 16.52
CA ASP A 103 0.92 8.05 17.75
C ASP A 103 1.02 6.52 17.69
N SER A 104 -0.01 5.87 17.15
CA SER A 104 -0.03 4.40 17.00
C SER A 104 0.99 3.90 15.97
N ILE A 105 1.16 4.63 14.85
CA ILE A 105 2.15 4.34 13.82
C ILE A 105 3.57 4.52 14.35
N LEU A 106 3.81 5.63 15.06
CA LEU A 106 5.11 5.93 15.66
C LEU A 106 5.47 4.87 16.72
N ALA A 107 4.52 4.51 17.58
CA ALA A 107 4.71 3.44 18.56
C ALA A 107 5.02 2.09 17.89
N ALA A 108 4.38 1.77 16.76
CA ALA A 108 4.67 0.57 15.98
C ALA A 108 6.09 0.58 15.37
N PHE A 109 6.65 1.76 15.07
CA PHE A 109 8.06 1.92 14.68
C PHE A 109 9.03 1.96 15.86
N GLY A 110 8.53 2.02 17.10
CA GLY A 110 9.31 2.12 18.34
C GLY A 110 9.66 3.55 18.73
N THR A 111 8.90 4.54 18.25
CA THR A 111 9.03 5.96 18.58
C THR A 111 7.84 6.38 19.44
N ASP A 112 8.11 6.96 20.61
CA ASP A 112 7.05 7.49 21.47
C ASP A 112 6.57 8.85 20.96
N ALA A 113 5.26 9.04 20.92
CA ALA A 113 4.62 10.32 20.60
C ALA A 113 3.30 10.46 21.38
N ASP A 114 2.86 11.70 21.56
CA ASP A 114 1.71 12.07 22.39
C ASP A 114 0.79 13.09 21.69
N TYR A 115 0.75 13.11 20.36
CA TYR A 115 0.00 14.11 19.59
C TYR A 115 -1.49 14.08 19.89
N PHE A 116 -2.06 12.91 20.15
CA PHE A 116 -3.47 12.74 20.48
C PHE A 116 -3.91 13.52 21.73
N ASP A 117 -3.00 13.67 22.69
CA ASP A 117 -3.24 14.33 23.97
C ASP A 117 -2.86 15.82 23.96
N ARG A 118 -2.41 16.36 22.82
CA ARG A 118 -2.06 17.79 22.65
C ARG A 118 -3.30 18.68 22.51
N ASP A 119 -3.07 20.00 22.57
CA ASP A 119 -4.13 21.01 22.43
C ASP A 119 -4.48 21.29 20.96
N PHE A 120 -5.74 21.06 20.59
CA PHE A 120 -6.31 21.34 19.27
C PHE A 120 -7.13 22.64 19.29
N SER A 121 -6.57 23.73 19.83
CA SER A 121 -7.33 24.96 20.05
C SER A 121 -7.55 25.80 18.78
N LEU A 122 -6.75 25.62 17.73
CA LEU A 122 -6.89 26.37 16.49
C LEU A 122 -8.16 25.95 15.75
N SER A 123 -9.15 26.85 15.69
CA SER A 123 -10.43 26.57 15.04
C SER A 123 -10.48 27.11 13.62
N VAL A 124 -10.79 26.25 12.65
CA VAL A 124 -10.96 26.61 11.24
C VAL A 124 -12.28 26.10 10.69
N GLN A 125 -12.70 26.63 9.53
CA GLN A 125 -13.86 26.11 8.80
C GLN A 125 -13.41 25.02 7.83
N HIS A 126 -13.98 23.83 7.97
CA HIS A 126 -13.75 22.66 7.12
C HIS A 126 -14.97 22.38 6.25
N LYS A 127 -14.77 22.23 4.95
CA LYS A 127 -15.82 21.81 4.01
C LYS A 127 -15.65 20.33 3.75
N GLY A 128 -16.55 19.51 4.31
CA GLY A 128 -16.46 18.06 4.19
C GLY A 128 -16.76 17.53 2.78
N ASP A 129 -16.02 16.51 2.36
CA ASP A 129 -16.13 15.91 1.03
C ASP A 129 -17.51 15.28 0.75
N LEU A 130 -18.11 14.58 1.71
CA LEU A 130 -19.44 13.98 1.57
C LEU A 130 -20.52 15.06 1.41
N TYR A 131 -20.40 16.18 2.12
CA TYR A 131 -21.29 17.32 1.92
C TYR A 131 -21.10 17.93 0.53
N GLU A 132 -19.87 18.13 0.09
CA GLU A 132 -19.59 18.68 -1.23
C GLU A 132 -20.10 17.77 -2.37
N MET A 133 -20.00 16.45 -2.23
CA MET A 133 -20.56 15.50 -3.19
C MET A 133 -22.09 15.61 -3.32
N LEU A 134 -22.80 15.82 -2.20
CA LEU A 134 -24.27 15.94 -2.19
C LEU A 134 -24.75 17.35 -2.56
N PHE A 135 -24.00 18.38 -2.17
CA PHE A 135 -24.33 19.79 -2.39
C PHE A 135 -23.13 20.55 -2.96
N PRO A 136 -22.79 20.38 -4.26
CA PRO A 136 -21.60 20.98 -4.86
C PRO A 136 -21.56 22.52 -4.79
N THR A 137 -22.73 23.16 -4.86
CA THR A 137 -22.90 24.62 -4.74
C THR A 137 -23.17 25.07 -3.30
N GLY A 138 -23.23 24.13 -2.36
CA GLY A 138 -23.45 24.39 -0.95
C GLY A 138 -22.24 25.05 -0.29
N THR A 139 -22.50 25.88 0.71
CA THR A 139 -21.48 26.65 1.45
C THR A 139 -21.36 26.24 2.92
N PHE A 140 -22.04 25.17 3.34
CA PHE A 140 -21.95 24.68 4.71
C PHE A 140 -20.53 24.16 5.00
N THR A 141 -20.06 24.46 6.20
CA THR A 141 -18.80 24.00 6.77
C THR A 141 -19.02 23.51 8.19
N GLU A 142 -18.22 22.53 8.61
CA GLU A 142 -18.09 22.17 10.02
C GLU A 142 -16.84 22.82 10.64
N THR A 143 -16.81 22.94 11.97
CA THR A 143 -15.62 23.47 12.66
C THR A 143 -14.61 22.34 12.84
N ALA A 144 -13.40 22.55 12.35
CA ALA A 144 -12.26 21.69 12.60
C ALA A 144 -11.35 22.33 13.65
N HIS A 145 -10.82 21.48 14.52
CA HIS A 145 -9.92 21.83 15.61
C HIS A 145 -8.55 21.28 15.25
N LEU A 146 -7.58 22.16 14.99
CA LEU A 146 -6.26 21.82 14.49
C LEU A 146 -5.22 21.92 15.59
N TYR A 147 -4.20 21.07 15.49
CA TYR A 147 -2.92 21.27 16.16
C TYR A 147 -1.99 22.08 15.25
N ASP A 148 -1.33 23.11 15.77
CA ASP A 148 -0.44 24.00 15.01
C ASP A 148 0.99 24.08 15.57
N GLY A 149 1.31 23.24 16.56
CA GLY A 149 2.63 23.21 17.21
C GLY A 149 3.73 22.46 16.45
N PHE A 150 3.54 22.17 15.17
CA PHE A 150 4.53 21.48 14.35
C PHE A 150 5.80 22.32 14.12
N THR A 151 6.94 21.65 14.11
CA THR A 151 8.27 22.24 13.93
C THR A 151 8.95 21.86 12.62
N HIS A 152 8.45 20.83 11.93
CA HIS A 152 8.95 20.46 10.61
C HIS A 152 8.74 21.55 9.56
N SER A 153 9.59 21.52 8.54
CA SER A 153 9.48 22.35 7.34
C SER A 153 9.04 21.51 6.14
N THR A 154 8.37 22.15 5.18
CA THR A 154 7.95 21.53 3.91
C THR A 154 8.70 22.15 2.74
N LYS A 155 9.17 21.31 1.81
CA LYS A 155 9.77 21.78 0.56
C LYS A 155 8.67 22.10 -0.45
N GLY A 156 8.36 23.37 -0.57
CA GLY A 156 7.26 23.85 -1.43
C GLY A 156 5.91 23.83 -0.72
N ASN A 157 4.83 24.04 -1.46
CA ASN A 157 3.49 24.10 -0.88
C ASN A 157 2.88 22.69 -0.78
N PRO A 158 2.58 22.16 0.43
CA PRO A 158 1.95 20.85 0.60
C PRO A 158 0.49 20.80 0.12
N ASN A 159 -0.07 21.94 -0.32
CA ASN A 159 -1.47 22.10 -0.75
C ASN A 159 -2.45 21.61 0.32
N GLY A 160 -2.21 22.00 1.59
CA GLY A 160 -2.98 21.52 2.73
C GLY A 160 -2.98 20.00 2.85
N GLY A 161 -1.85 19.35 2.55
CA GLY A 161 -1.72 17.88 2.53
C GLY A 161 -2.23 17.20 1.26
N ASN A 162 -2.74 17.92 0.26
CA ASN A 162 -3.25 17.32 -0.98
C ASN A 162 -2.19 17.13 -2.08
N ALA A 163 -0.98 17.67 -1.91
CA ALA A 163 0.07 17.52 -2.92
C ALA A 163 0.43 16.04 -3.13
N MET A 164 0.65 15.65 -4.39
CA MET A 164 1.00 14.27 -4.77
C MET A 164 2.34 13.81 -4.17
N ARG A 165 3.24 14.78 -3.95
CA ARG A 165 4.55 14.59 -3.32
C ARG A 165 4.74 15.69 -2.28
N ILE A 166 5.05 15.31 -1.05
CA ILE A 166 5.40 16.23 0.03
C ILE A 166 6.75 15.77 0.60
N GLU A 167 7.75 16.64 0.53
CA GLU A 167 9.06 16.44 1.16
C GLU A 167 9.16 17.32 2.39
N THR A 168 9.56 16.75 3.52
CA THR A 168 9.72 17.47 4.79
C THR A 168 11.08 17.25 5.42
N ALA A 169 11.47 18.17 6.29
CA ALA A 169 12.65 18.08 7.13
C ALA A 169 12.37 18.64 8.52
N ASN A 170 12.87 17.97 9.56
CA ASN A 170 12.86 18.44 10.95
C ASN A 170 14.27 18.31 11.53
N ASP A 171 14.95 19.44 11.75
CA ASP A 171 16.34 19.45 12.23
C ASP A 171 16.49 18.93 13.69
N ASN A 172 15.38 18.78 14.42
CA ASN A 172 15.37 18.27 15.79
C ASN A 172 15.16 16.76 15.90
N GLU A 173 14.87 16.09 14.78
CA GLU A 173 14.54 14.67 14.74
C GLU A 173 15.54 13.87 13.91
N GLU A 174 15.57 12.56 14.14
CA GLU A 174 16.36 11.60 13.37
C GLU A 174 15.46 10.69 12.52
N GLY A 175 16.08 9.80 11.74
CA GLY A 175 15.36 8.87 10.87
C GLY A 175 14.85 9.49 9.58
N THR A 176 14.51 8.63 8.63
CA THR A 176 14.05 8.99 7.30
C THR A 176 12.86 8.14 6.87
N LEU A 177 11.69 8.77 6.78
CA LEU A 177 10.43 8.09 6.44
C LEU A 177 10.11 8.21 4.94
N LEU A 178 9.80 7.08 4.32
CA LEU A 178 9.06 7.02 3.05
C LEU A 178 7.64 6.52 3.32
N CYS A 179 6.63 7.35 3.01
CA CYS A 179 5.24 7.06 3.27
C CYS A 179 4.42 7.10 1.98
N TRP A 180 3.89 5.95 1.56
CA TRP A 180 2.78 5.91 0.62
C TRP A 180 1.47 6.01 1.37
N ARG A 181 0.59 6.87 0.87
CA ARG A 181 -0.64 7.26 1.55
C ARG A 181 -1.74 7.58 0.58
N ASP A 182 -2.98 7.59 1.04
CA ASP A 182 -4.11 8.08 0.25
C ASP A 182 -4.64 9.43 0.78
N SER A 183 -5.94 9.68 0.65
CA SER A 183 -6.54 10.90 1.18
C SER A 183 -6.62 10.92 2.72
N PHE A 184 -6.61 9.78 3.40
CA PHE A 184 -6.46 9.72 4.86
C PHE A 184 -5.12 10.31 5.33
N GLY A 185 -4.08 10.11 4.53
CA GLY A 185 -2.79 10.74 4.75
C GLY A 185 -2.75 12.28 4.70
N ILE A 186 -3.83 12.98 4.29
CA ILE A 186 -3.88 14.45 4.20
C ILE A 186 -3.69 15.11 5.57
N SER A 187 -4.38 14.63 6.61
CA SER A 187 -4.24 15.14 7.98
C SER A 187 -3.21 14.35 8.79
N LEU A 188 -2.78 13.17 8.33
CA LEU A 188 -1.77 12.36 9.02
C LEU A 188 -0.34 12.87 8.82
N TYR A 189 -0.01 13.35 7.61
CA TYR A 189 1.38 13.65 7.26
C TYR A 189 2.08 14.64 8.20
N PRO A 190 1.44 15.70 8.75
CA PRO A 190 2.16 16.68 9.57
C PRO A 190 2.73 16.07 10.85
N TYR A 191 2.00 15.15 11.49
CA TYR A 191 2.42 14.46 12.71
C TYR A 191 3.61 13.53 12.46
N LEU A 192 3.56 12.77 11.37
CA LEU A 192 4.68 11.93 10.97
C LEU A 192 5.88 12.79 10.53
N ALA A 193 5.66 13.86 9.77
CA ALA A 193 6.72 14.79 9.34
C ALA A 193 7.44 15.45 10.52
N ASP A 194 6.72 15.69 11.62
CA ASP A 194 7.27 16.27 12.84
C ASP A 194 8.08 15.28 13.69
N SER A 195 8.01 13.99 13.40
CA SER A 195 8.66 12.91 14.18
C SER A 195 9.80 12.22 13.43
N PHE A 196 10.18 12.72 12.26
CA PHE A 196 11.27 12.20 11.44
C PHE A 196 12.14 13.34 10.94
N GLY A 197 13.46 13.15 10.97
CA GLY A 197 14.42 14.14 10.50
C GLY A 197 14.22 14.50 9.02
N ARG A 198 13.84 13.51 8.21
CA ARG A 198 13.40 13.69 6.82
C ARG A 198 12.20 12.80 6.53
N ALA A 199 11.24 13.28 5.73
CA ALA A 199 10.18 12.42 5.24
C ALA A 199 9.75 12.76 3.81
N LEU A 200 9.29 11.73 3.11
CA LEU A 200 8.69 11.81 1.79
C LEU A 200 7.32 11.14 1.82
N PHE A 201 6.28 11.92 1.56
CA PHE A 201 4.90 11.43 1.45
C PHE A 201 4.48 11.42 -0.02
N LEU A 202 4.11 10.24 -0.51
CA LEU A 202 3.68 10.01 -1.88
C LEU A 202 2.22 9.59 -1.90
N ARG A 203 1.37 10.42 -2.50
CA ARG A 203 -0.02 10.04 -2.79
C ARG A 203 -0.05 9.33 -4.13
N SER A 204 0.38 8.08 -4.16
CA SER A 204 0.48 7.28 -5.39
C SER A 204 -0.12 5.90 -5.14
N SER A 205 -0.80 5.36 -6.15
CA SER A 205 -1.32 4.00 -6.13
C SER A 205 -0.27 2.96 -6.55
N SER A 206 0.79 3.38 -7.26
CA SER A 206 1.95 2.54 -7.57
C SER A 206 3.13 2.93 -6.68
N TYR A 207 3.75 1.92 -6.07
CA TYR A 207 4.85 2.07 -5.13
C TYR A 207 6.19 1.95 -5.86
N ASP A 208 6.79 3.09 -6.18
CA ASP A 208 8.14 3.14 -6.76
C ASP A 208 9.17 3.00 -5.64
N LEU A 209 9.58 1.76 -5.33
CA LEU A 209 10.48 1.50 -4.20
C LEU A 209 11.92 1.98 -4.46
N THR A 210 12.25 2.42 -5.68
CA THR A 210 13.54 3.06 -5.96
C THR A 210 13.66 4.42 -5.24
N GLU A 211 12.54 5.05 -4.88
CA GLU A 211 12.50 6.25 -4.04
C GLU A 211 13.08 5.99 -2.64
N MET A 212 13.01 4.76 -2.14
CA MET A 212 13.59 4.38 -0.84
C MET A 212 15.11 4.55 -0.86
N ASP A 213 15.74 4.07 -1.93
CA ASP A 213 17.20 4.17 -2.11
C ASP A 213 17.60 5.64 -2.36
N ALA A 214 16.83 6.39 -3.15
CA ALA A 214 17.10 7.81 -3.40
C ALA A 214 16.97 8.68 -2.13
N LEU A 215 16.01 8.36 -1.28
CA LEU A 215 15.77 9.06 -0.03
C LEU A 215 16.73 8.61 1.09
N GLN A 216 17.28 7.40 0.99
CA GLN A 216 17.96 6.67 2.07
C GLN A 216 17.00 6.45 3.26
N ALA A 217 15.78 5.99 2.96
CA ALA A 217 14.77 5.76 3.98
C ALA A 217 15.12 4.55 4.85
N ASP A 218 14.98 4.71 6.16
CA ASP A 218 15.12 3.63 7.15
C ASP A 218 13.75 3.20 7.71
N HIS A 219 12.68 3.92 7.39
CA HIS A 219 11.30 3.56 7.69
C HIS A 219 10.43 3.69 6.43
N VAL A 220 9.62 2.68 6.17
CA VAL A 220 8.65 2.65 5.07
C VAL A 220 7.26 2.36 5.61
N LEU A 221 6.33 3.26 5.31
CA LEU A 221 4.91 3.15 5.65
C LEU A 221 4.08 3.04 4.38
N ILE A 222 3.16 2.07 4.35
CA ILE A 222 2.04 2.05 3.41
C ILE A 222 0.75 2.22 4.22
N GLU A 223 0.13 3.39 4.07
CA GLU A 223 -1.20 3.72 4.58
C GLU A 223 -2.20 3.61 3.42
N LEU A 224 -3.26 2.83 3.63
CA LEU A 224 -4.30 2.62 2.62
C LEU A 224 -5.66 2.44 3.29
N VAL A 225 -6.68 3.16 2.82
CA VAL A 225 -8.04 2.97 3.33
C VAL A 225 -8.60 1.60 2.93
N GLU A 226 -9.43 1.00 3.80
CA GLU A 226 -9.97 -0.36 3.58
C GLU A 226 -10.73 -0.54 2.26
N ARG A 227 -11.35 0.52 1.72
CA ARG A 227 -12.07 0.47 0.43
C ARG A 227 -11.15 0.40 -0.79
N ASN A 228 -9.86 0.66 -0.59
CA ASN A 228 -8.82 0.64 -1.63
C ASN A 228 -7.92 -0.60 -1.54
N LEU A 229 -8.24 -1.61 -0.70
CA LEU A 229 -7.40 -2.81 -0.54
C LEU A 229 -7.14 -3.57 -1.85
N ASP A 230 -8.04 -3.45 -2.82
CA ASP A 230 -7.85 -4.02 -4.15
C ASP A 230 -6.70 -3.36 -4.95
N TRP A 231 -6.19 -2.20 -4.51
CA TRP A 231 -5.01 -1.55 -5.11
C TRP A 231 -3.76 -2.40 -4.98
N LEU A 232 -3.66 -3.22 -3.92
CA LEU A 232 -2.57 -4.16 -3.70
C LEU A 232 -2.45 -5.24 -4.81
N ILE A 233 -3.51 -5.41 -5.60
CA ILE A 233 -3.54 -6.29 -6.77
C ILE A 233 -3.92 -5.55 -8.05
N ARG A 234 -3.94 -4.21 -8.09
CA ARG A 234 -4.16 -3.46 -9.34
C ARG A 234 -2.92 -2.78 -9.85
N TYR A 235 -2.11 -2.25 -8.93
CA TYR A 235 -0.96 -1.43 -9.26
C TYR A 235 0.33 -2.16 -8.97
N VAL A 236 1.22 -2.15 -9.96
CA VAL A 236 2.51 -2.83 -9.87
C VAL A 236 3.51 -1.92 -9.15
N PRO A 237 4.22 -2.40 -8.12
CA PRO A 237 5.34 -1.66 -7.53
C PRO A 237 6.55 -1.69 -8.46
N VAL A 238 7.36 -0.63 -8.45
CA VAL A 238 8.66 -0.63 -9.12
C VAL A 238 9.70 -1.13 -8.14
N MET A 239 10.10 -2.38 -8.32
CA MET A 239 11.18 -3.03 -7.58
C MET A 239 11.67 -4.26 -8.37
N PRO A 240 12.98 -4.56 -8.37
CA PRO A 240 13.51 -5.82 -8.85
C PRO A 240 12.75 -7.03 -8.30
N ALA A 241 12.34 -7.94 -9.18
CA ALA A 241 11.70 -9.19 -8.80
C ALA A 241 12.71 -10.04 -8.00
N PRO A 242 12.34 -10.57 -6.82
CA PRO A 242 13.28 -11.30 -6.00
C PRO A 242 13.54 -12.70 -6.58
N ALA A 243 14.80 -13.11 -6.57
CA ALA A 243 15.21 -14.43 -6.99
C ALA A 243 14.77 -15.49 -5.95
N ARG A 244 14.37 -16.66 -6.45
CA ARG A 244 13.94 -17.81 -5.68
C ARG A 244 14.71 -19.04 -6.15
N GLY A 245 15.14 -19.85 -5.18
CA GLY A 245 15.61 -21.21 -5.47
C GLY A 245 14.40 -22.07 -5.80
N ILE A 246 14.35 -22.58 -7.02
CA ILE A 246 13.31 -23.51 -7.46
C ILE A 246 14.02 -24.73 -8.07
N GLU A 247 13.67 -25.93 -7.60
CA GLU A 247 14.15 -27.18 -8.17
C GLU A 247 13.61 -27.34 -9.60
N GLN A 248 14.51 -27.18 -10.57
CA GLN A 248 14.14 -27.15 -11.99
C GLN A 248 13.80 -28.54 -12.56
N ASP A 249 14.24 -29.61 -11.89
CA ASP A 249 14.13 -30.99 -12.37
C ASP A 249 12.72 -31.58 -12.25
N GLU A 250 11.85 -30.98 -11.42
CA GLU A 250 10.46 -31.42 -11.21
C GLU A 250 9.43 -30.64 -12.05
N ARG A 251 9.91 -29.87 -13.04
CA ARG A 251 9.04 -29.07 -13.90
C ARG A 251 8.22 -29.94 -14.84
N VAL A 252 6.91 -29.72 -14.85
CA VAL A 252 6.01 -30.24 -15.88
C VAL A 252 5.87 -29.19 -16.97
N ILE A 253 6.51 -29.44 -18.11
CA ILE A 253 6.44 -28.53 -19.27
C ILE A 253 5.04 -28.61 -19.86
N ALA A 254 4.35 -27.47 -19.90
CA ALA A 254 3.03 -27.36 -20.48
C ALA A 254 3.12 -27.28 -22.02
N GLU A 255 2.13 -27.86 -22.70
CA GLU A 255 2.03 -27.80 -24.18
C GLU A 255 1.68 -26.40 -24.70
N ARG A 256 1.05 -25.57 -23.86
CA ARG A 256 0.66 -24.21 -24.20
C ARG A 256 1.77 -23.22 -23.86
N SER A 257 1.90 -22.18 -24.65
CA SER A 257 2.81 -21.06 -24.39
C SER A 257 2.04 -19.84 -23.86
N VAL A 258 2.76 -18.92 -23.23
CA VAL A 258 2.21 -17.63 -22.76
C VAL A 258 2.93 -16.47 -23.45
N HIS A 259 2.18 -15.42 -23.75
CA HIS A 259 2.72 -14.22 -24.38
C HIS A 259 3.34 -13.31 -23.31
N VAL A 260 4.52 -12.77 -23.61
CA VAL A 260 5.29 -11.92 -22.71
C VAL A 260 5.69 -10.64 -23.44
N ALA A 261 5.31 -9.49 -22.89
CA ALA A 261 5.82 -8.19 -23.30
C ALA A 261 7.06 -7.84 -22.48
N VAL A 262 8.10 -7.38 -23.17
CA VAL A 262 9.38 -6.95 -22.58
C VAL A 262 9.63 -5.50 -22.97
N LYS A 263 9.78 -4.61 -21.98
CA LYS A 263 9.97 -3.18 -22.20
C LYS A 263 11.10 -2.65 -21.35
N GLU A 264 12.01 -1.88 -21.96
CA GLU A 264 13.02 -1.13 -21.20
C GLU A 264 12.38 -0.02 -20.36
N ASP A 265 12.78 0.05 -19.10
CA ASP A 265 12.46 1.14 -18.19
C ASP A 265 13.73 1.92 -17.88
N SER A 266 14.07 2.85 -18.79
CA SER A 266 15.29 3.66 -18.67
C SER A 266 15.29 4.57 -17.44
N LYS A 267 14.14 4.87 -16.83
CA LYS A 267 14.08 5.69 -15.59
C LYS A 267 14.71 4.92 -14.43
N HIS A 268 14.46 3.61 -14.35
CA HIS A 268 14.88 2.78 -13.23
C HIS A 268 16.06 1.86 -13.58
N GLU A 269 16.57 1.92 -14.81
CA GLU A 269 17.63 1.03 -15.32
C GLU A 269 17.26 -0.46 -15.24
N LEU A 270 15.97 -0.76 -15.42
CA LEU A 270 15.41 -2.11 -15.35
C LEU A 270 14.70 -2.48 -16.66
N VAL A 271 14.37 -3.75 -16.80
CA VAL A 271 13.54 -4.29 -17.87
C VAL A 271 12.23 -4.77 -17.26
N TYR A 272 11.13 -4.16 -17.68
CA TYR A 272 9.79 -4.52 -17.26
C TYR A 272 9.26 -5.66 -18.13
N VAL A 273 8.92 -6.78 -17.49
CA VAL A 273 8.42 -8.00 -18.12
C VAL A 273 7.00 -8.25 -17.61
N SER A 274 6.05 -8.45 -18.52
CA SER A 274 4.64 -8.66 -18.14
C SER A 274 3.86 -9.51 -19.13
N GLY A 275 2.73 -10.05 -18.70
CA GLY A 275 1.80 -10.78 -19.56
C GLY A 275 0.50 -11.14 -18.86
N GLU A 276 -0.52 -11.55 -19.63
CA GLU A 276 -1.77 -12.08 -19.10
C GLU A 276 -1.59 -13.55 -18.67
N LEU A 277 -2.19 -13.93 -17.56
CA LEU A 277 -2.25 -15.33 -17.12
C LEU A 277 -3.41 -16.04 -17.84
N ASP A 278 -3.23 -16.31 -19.14
CA ASP A 278 -4.18 -17.05 -20.00
C ASP A 278 -4.18 -18.57 -19.74
N VAL A 279 -4.02 -18.93 -18.47
CA VAL A 279 -3.91 -20.31 -17.98
C VAL A 279 -4.73 -20.43 -16.70
N PRO A 280 -5.18 -21.64 -16.30
CA PRO A 280 -5.86 -21.83 -15.03
C PRO A 280 -5.00 -21.29 -13.89
N TYR A 281 -5.55 -20.33 -13.15
CA TYR A 281 -4.87 -19.62 -12.07
C TYR A 281 -5.85 -19.29 -10.95
N ASN A 282 -5.49 -19.65 -9.74
CA ASN A 282 -6.29 -19.53 -8.52
C ASN A 282 -5.49 -18.90 -7.37
N GLY A 283 -4.55 -18.01 -7.69
CA GLY A 283 -3.80 -17.25 -6.67
C GLY A 283 -2.51 -17.94 -6.21
N GLU A 284 -1.98 -18.87 -6.99
CA GLU A 284 -0.67 -19.49 -6.79
C GLU A 284 0.49 -18.48 -6.92
N SER A 285 1.69 -18.83 -6.48
CA SER A 285 2.89 -18.04 -6.81
C SER A 285 3.31 -18.27 -8.26
N VAL A 286 3.69 -17.18 -8.91
CA VAL A 286 4.08 -17.13 -10.31
C VAL A 286 5.52 -16.64 -10.41
N PHE A 287 6.30 -17.30 -11.25
CA PHE A 287 7.73 -17.06 -11.42
C PHE A 287 8.07 -16.90 -12.89
N LEU A 288 9.02 -16.04 -13.21
CA LEU A 288 9.70 -16.04 -14.50
C LEU A 288 11.03 -16.77 -14.33
N LEU A 289 11.23 -17.83 -15.10
CA LEU A 289 12.52 -18.50 -15.16
C LEU A 289 13.41 -17.79 -16.18
N ALA A 290 14.62 -17.44 -15.75
CA ALA A 290 15.65 -16.94 -16.64
C ALA A 290 17.01 -17.59 -16.32
N GLY A 291 17.48 -18.49 -17.20
CA GLY A 291 18.64 -19.34 -16.95
C GLY A 291 18.47 -20.18 -15.68
N ASP A 292 19.43 -20.08 -14.76
CA ASP A 292 19.45 -20.89 -13.53
C ASP A 292 18.58 -20.33 -12.39
N ALA A 293 17.95 -19.16 -12.58
CA ALA A 293 17.21 -18.46 -11.53
C ALA A 293 15.73 -18.29 -11.88
N ALA A 294 14.87 -18.41 -10.87
CA ALA A 294 13.46 -18.06 -10.96
C ALA A 294 13.20 -16.75 -10.22
N PHE A 295 12.43 -15.85 -10.82
CA PHE A 295 12.11 -14.54 -10.27
C PHE A 295 10.63 -14.50 -9.92
N GLU A 296 10.30 -14.31 -8.64
CA GLU A 296 8.90 -14.25 -8.23
C GLU A 296 8.25 -12.97 -8.74
N THR A 297 7.16 -13.14 -9.48
CA THR A 297 6.44 -12.04 -10.12
C THR A 297 5.43 -11.42 -9.16
N PHE A 298 5.19 -10.13 -9.32
CA PHE A 298 4.00 -9.48 -8.80
C PHE A 298 2.80 -9.87 -9.65
N VAL A 299 1.66 -10.18 -9.03
CA VAL A 299 0.45 -10.60 -9.76
C VAL A 299 -0.67 -9.60 -9.53
N THR A 300 -1.23 -9.05 -10.61
CA THR A 300 -2.36 -8.12 -10.57
C THR A 300 -3.61 -8.71 -11.19
N LYS A 301 -4.75 -8.08 -10.92
CA LYS A 301 -6.02 -8.35 -11.54
C LYS A 301 -6.70 -7.05 -11.97
N ASN A 302 -6.94 -6.92 -13.27
CA ASN A 302 -7.65 -5.78 -13.87
C ASN A 302 -8.74 -6.30 -14.80
N ASP A 303 -9.94 -5.72 -14.74
CA ASP A 303 -11.10 -6.11 -15.57
C ASP A 303 -11.39 -7.62 -15.59
N GLY A 304 -11.19 -8.28 -14.44
CA GLY A 304 -11.43 -9.71 -14.26
C GLY A 304 -10.29 -10.63 -14.71
N ARG A 305 -9.23 -10.08 -15.32
CA ARG A 305 -8.09 -10.82 -15.87
C ARG A 305 -6.89 -10.71 -14.96
N TRP A 306 -6.16 -11.81 -14.81
CA TRP A 306 -4.94 -11.87 -14.02
C TRP A 306 -3.72 -11.60 -14.90
N SER A 307 -2.73 -10.90 -14.38
CA SER A 307 -1.49 -10.58 -15.09
C SER A 307 -0.30 -10.71 -14.16
N PHE A 308 0.84 -11.13 -14.70
CA PHE A 308 2.11 -11.19 -13.97
C PHE A 308 3.03 -10.05 -14.41
N HIS A 309 3.90 -9.63 -13.50
CA HIS A 309 4.78 -8.48 -13.66
C HIS A 309 6.10 -8.71 -12.94
N ALA A 310 7.22 -8.36 -13.58
CA ALA A 310 8.53 -8.39 -12.96
C ALA A 310 9.40 -7.27 -13.52
N TYR A 311 10.21 -6.65 -12.67
CA TYR A 311 11.35 -5.87 -13.12
C TYR A 311 12.61 -6.72 -12.97
N LEU A 312 13.34 -6.90 -14.07
CA LEU A 312 14.58 -7.67 -14.15
C LEU A 312 15.73 -6.78 -14.63
N SER A 313 16.97 -7.17 -14.39
CA SER A 313 18.11 -6.55 -15.07
C SER A 313 18.14 -6.92 -16.55
N GLN A 314 18.86 -6.15 -17.38
CA GLN A 314 19.05 -6.48 -18.80
C GLN A 314 19.66 -7.88 -19.00
N GLU A 315 20.60 -8.29 -18.13
CA GLU A 315 21.22 -9.62 -18.20
C GLU A 315 20.20 -10.72 -17.87
N GLN A 316 19.35 -10.50 -16.88
CA GLN A 316 18.31 -11.45 -16.48
C GLN A 316 17.23 -11.57 -17.56
N SER A 317 16.74 -10.46 -18.10
CA SER A 317 15.69 -10.49 -19.14
C SER A 317 16.14 -11.17 -20.43
N ALA A 318 17.44 -11.08 -20.78
CA ALA A 318 17.99 -11.72 -21.97
C ALA A 318 18.00 -13.27 -21.90
N LYS A 319 17.79 -13.84 -20.70
CA LYS A 319 17.81 -15.29 -20.45
C LYS A 319 16.42 -15.86 -20.17
N LEU A 320 15.34 -15.11 -20.39
CA LEU A 320 13.97 -15.57 -20.11
C LEU A 320 13.62 -16.84 -20.90
N GLU A 321 13.07 -17.85 -20.21
CA GLU A 321 12.78 -19.17 -20.78
C GLU A 321 11.30 -19.57 -20.66
N SER A 322 10.74 -19.43 -19.46
CA SER A 322 9.38 -19.89 -19.16
C SER A 322 8.72 -19.09 -18.05
N LEU A 323 7.38 -19.09 -18.07
CA LEU A 323 6.57 -18.71 -16.93
C LEU A 323 6.27 -19.97 -16.12
N CYS A 324 6.55 -19.96 -14.82
CA CYS A 324 6.26 -21.07 -13.93
C CYS A 324 5.16 -20.71 -12.95
N ILE A 325 4.20 -21.61 -12.75
CA ILE A 325 3.16 -21.51 -11.72
C ILE A 325 3.34 -22.68 -10.75
N LYS A 326 3.54 -22.37 -9.47
CA LYS A 326 3.73 -23.38 -8.43
C LYS A 326 2.39 -23.77 -7.82
N SER A 327 1.89 -24.95 -8.18
CA SER A 327 0.74 -25.56 -7.50
C SER A 327 1.21 -26.37 -6.29
N ASP A 328 0.26 -26.90 -5.51
CA ASP A 328 0.54 -27.79 -4.37
C ASP A 328 1.24 -29.10 -4.77
N THR A 329 1.15 -29.50 -6.04
CA THR A 329 1.55 -30.82 -6.51
C THR A 329 2.59 -30.81 -7.63
N ALA A 330 2.82 -29.67 -8.27
CA ALA A 330 3.78 -29.56 -9.38
C ALA A 330 4.20 -28.11 -9.64
N LEU A 331 5.35 -27.97 -10.30
CA LEU A 331 5.74 -26.72 -10.93
C LEU A 331 5.40 -26.78 -12.43
N LEU A 332 4.31 -26.12 -12.83
CA LEU A 332 3.90 -26.04 -14.22
C LEU A 332 4.75 -24.99 -14.93
N SER A 333 5.43 -25.36 -16.01
CA SER A 333 6.32 -24.49 -16.77
C SER A 333 5.78 -24.25 -18.18
N TYR A 334 5.35 -23.02 -18.46
CA TYR A 334 4.81 -22.58 -19.74
C TYR A 334 5.90 -21.89 -20.55
N PRO A 335 6.28 -22.41 -21.74
CA PRO A 335 7.20 -21.72 -22.63
C PRO A 335 6.68 -20.30 -22.96
N ILE A 336 7.58 -19.32 -23.02
CA ILE A 336 7.20 -17.93 -23.33
C ILE A 336 7.32 -17.64 -24.83
N LEU A 337 6.44 -16.76 -25.31
CA LEU A 337 6.52 -16.13 -26.62
C LEU A 337 6.71 -14.63 -26.41
N VAL A 338 7.89 -14.10 -26.73
CA VAL A 338 8.20 -12.68 -26.55
C VAL A 338 7.57 -11.88 -27.67
N GLU A 339 6.74 -10.90 -27.30
CA GLU A 339 6.18 -9.91 -28.20
C GLU A 339 7.11 -8.69 -28.22
N ASN A 340 7.61 -8.35 -29.41
CA ASN A 340 8.47 -7.18 -29.65
C ASN A 340 7.66 -5.90 -29.84
#